data_AF-A0A2G6NR84-F1
#
_entry.id   AF-A0A2G6NR84-F1
#
_cell.length_a   1.000
_cell.length_b   1.000
_cell.length_c   1.000
_cell.angle_alpha   90.00
_cell.angle_beta   90.00
_cell.angle_gamma   90.00
#
_symmetry.space_group_name_H-M   'P 1'
#
loop_
_entity.id
_entity.type
_entity.pdbx_description
1 polymer ?
#
loop_
_entity_poly.entity_id
_entity_poly.type
_entity_poly.pdbx_seq_one_letter_code
_entity_poly.pdbx_strand_id
1 'polypeptide(L)'
;MANLKVTKEAKELIEFLKKEYKEILFNISGGCCDGTSAMCYQKGDFIVPLRNVHLGKILDCDVFIDKEQYKYFKSYDIIIDAQKTLSHGNSFSLEVEHGYSFVVNSSLCKNLEFSKFCVIG
;
A
#
# COMPACT_ATOMS: atom_id res chain seq x y z
N MET A 1 -7.04 -10.15 13.29
CA MET A 1 -6.95 -8.98 12.39
C MET A 1 -5.49 -8.80 12.04
N ALA A 2 -5.16 -8.49 10.79
CA ALA A 2 -3.80 -8.13 10.39
C ALA A 2 -3.40 -6.83 11.08
N ASN A 3 -2.16 -6.74 11.57
CA ASN A 3 -1.66 -5.51 12.19
C ASN A 3 -1.10 -4.59 11.10
N LEU A 4 -1.60 -3.35 11.02
CA LEU A 4 -1.12 -2.34 10.09
C LEU A 4 -0.01 -1.52 10.75
N LYS A 5 1.14 -1.42 10.08
CA LYS A 5 2.30 -0.66 10.52
C LYS A 5 2.84 0.19 9.38
N VAL A 6 3.60 1.21 9.72
CA VAL A 6 4.32 2.05 8.75
C VAL A 6 5.77 2.23 9.19
N THR A 7 6.68 2.34 8.23
CA THR A 7 8.06 2.76 8.50
C THR A 7 8.13 4.27 8.76
N LYS A 8 9.30 4.75 9.19
CA LYS A 8 9.51 6.17 9.43
C LYS A 8 9.40 6.97 8.13
N GLU A 9 10.01 6.45 7.08
CA GLU A 9 10.04 7.00 5.73
C GLU A 9 8.62 7.10 5.16
N ALA A 10 7.82 6.03 5.28
CA ALA A 10 6.42 6.05 4.88
C ALA A 10 5.61 7.07 5.69
N LYS A 11 5.83 7.15 7.00
CA LYS A 11 5.13 8.13 7.85
C LYS A 11 5.41 9.57 7.42
N GLU A 12 6.67 9.91 7.15
CA GLU A 12 7.04 11.26 6.72
C GLU A 12 6.40 11.63 5.37
N LEU A 13 6.41 10.68 4.43
CA LEU A 13 5.78 10.87 3.12
C LEU A 13 4.25 10.98 3.21
N ILE A 14 3.59 10.17 4.03
CA ILE A 14 2.15 10.23 4.26
C ILE A 14 1.74 11.60 4.83
N GLU A 15 2.46 12.08 5.84
CA GLU A 15 2.18 13.39 6.45
C GLU A 15 2.45 14.55 5.49
N PHE A 16 3.42 14.41 4.58
CA PHE A 16 3.63 15.36 3.50
C PHE A 16 2.44 15.36 2.52
N LEU A 17 2.03 14.20 2.00
CA LEU A 17 0.91 14.08 1.07
C LEU A 17 -0.42 14.54 1.68
N LYS A 18 -0.66 14.28 2.97
CA LYS A 18 -1.87 14.78 3.67
C LYS A 18 -1.94 16.31 3.70
N LYS A 19 -0.80 17.01 3.76
CA LYS A 19 -0.80 18.48 3.74
C LYS A 19 -1.18 19.03 2.35
N GLU A 20 -0.80 18.31 1.30
CA GLU A 20 -1.05 18.71 -0.08
C GLU A 20 -2.46 18.32 -0.55
N TYR A 21 -2.87 17.08 -0.29
CA TYR A 21 -4.10 16.47 -0.82
C TYR A 21 -5.23 16.34 0.22
N LYS A 22 -4.99 16.74 1.49
CA LYS A 22 -5.94 16.70 2.63
C LYS A 22 -6.31 15.28 3.08
N GLU A 23 -7.31 14.68 2.44
CA GLU A 23 -7.80 13.35 2.76
C GLU A 23 -7.30 12.36 1.71
N ILE A 24 -6.53 11.37 2.17
CA ILE A 24 -5.98 10.32 1.31
C ILE A 24 -6.34 8.93 1.86
N LEU A 25 -6.30 7.94 0.98
CA LEU A 25 -6.52 6.54 1.30
C LEU A 25 -5.48 5.66 0.59
N PHE A 26 -5.35 4.43 1.08
CA PHE A 26 -4.49 3.41 0.51
C PHE A 26 -5.31 2.26 -0.06
N ASN A 27 -4.89 1.78 -1.22
CA ASN A 27 -5.36 0.54 -1.79
C ASN A 27 -4.17 -0.38 -2.08
N ILE A 28 -4.08 -1.48 -1.35
CA ILE A 28 -3.11 -2.53 -1.58
C ILE A 28 -3.51 -3.28 -2.84
N SER A 29 -2.73 -3.10 -3.90
CA SER A 29 -2.92 -3.78 -5.18
C SER A 29 -1.88 -4.88 -5.36
N GLY A 30 -2.33 -6.09 -5.70
CA GLY A 30 -1.47 -7.13 -6.25
C GLY A 30 -1.30 -6.94 -7.75
N GLY A 31 -0.16 -6.42 -8.19
CA GLY A 31 0.18 -6.32 -9.61
C GLY A 31 0.66 -7.66 -10.15
N CYS A 32 0.34 -7.94 -11.42
CA CYS A 32 0.79 -9.14 -12.14
C CYS A 32 2.29 -9.09 -12.53
N CYS A 33 2.96 -7.92 -12.43
CA CYS A 33 4.34 -7.73 -12.86
C CYS A 33 5.27 -7.01 -11.86
N ASP A 34 4.74 -6.13 -10.97
CA ASP A 34 5.58 -5.24 -10.13
C ASP A 34 5.40 -5.44 -8.61
N GLY A 35 4.72 -6.52 -8.21
CA GLY A 35 4.52 -6.86 -6.80
C GLY A 35 3.32 -6.24 -6.12
N THR A 36 3.30 -6.35 -4.79
CA THR A 36 2.26 -5.74 -3.97
C THR A 36 2.70 -4.34 -3.53
N SER A 37 2.01 -3.34 -4.07
CA SER A 37 2.20 -1.93 -3.75
C SER A 37 1.01 -1.41 -2.95
N ALA A 38 1.26 -0.41 -2.11
CA ALA A 38 0.21 0.31 -1.39
C ALA A 38 -0.08 1.63 -2.10
N MET A 39 -0.96 1.58 -3.10
CA MET A 39 -1.31 2.74 -3.91
C MET A 39 -2.02 3.81 -3.07
N CYS A 40 -1.55 5.05 -3.13
CA CYS A 40 -2.06 6.19 -2.39
C CYS A 40 -2.91 7.09 -3.30
N TYR A 41 -4.15 7.36 -2.89
CA TYR A 41 -5.10 8.17 -3.65
C TYR A 41 -5.73 9.25 -2.79
N GLN A 42 -6.11 10.37 -3.42
CA GLN A 42 -6.98 11.35 -2.79
C GLN A 42 -8.40 10.78 -2.62
N LYS A 43 -9.02 11.05 -1.48
CA LYS A 43 -10.37 10.61 -1.19
C LYS A 43 -11.37 11.32 -2.11
N GLY A 44 -12.18 10.53 -2.81
CA GLY A 44 -13.12 11.01 -3.83
C GLY A 44 -12.67 10.73 -5.27
N ASP A 45 -11.36 10.68 -5.51
CA ASP A 45 -10.80 10.42 -6.86
C ASP A 45 -10.64 8.93 -7.15
N PHE A 46 -10.54 8.11 -6.10
CA PHE A 46 -10.51 6.66 -6.21
C PHE A 46 -11.81 6.03 -5.70
N ILE A 47 -12.48 5.28 -6.58
CA ILE A 47 -13.63 4.46 -6.22
C ILE A 47 -13.11 3.11 -5.73
N VAL A 48 -13.18 2.88 -4.42
CA VAL A 48 -12.82 1.60 -3.81
C VAL A 48 -13.75 0.50 -4.34
N PRO A 49 -13.23 -0.56 -4.98
CA PRO A 49 -14.06 -1.64 -5.47
C PRO A 49 -14.82 -2.32 -4.32
N LEU A 50 -16.09 -2.66 -4.53
CA LEU A 50 -16.95 -3.32 -3.52
C LEU A 50 -16.36 -4.62 -2.94
N ARG A 51 -15.51 -5.31 -3.72
CA ARG A 51 -14.85 -6.54 -3.27
C ARG A 51 -13.71 -6.30 -2.28
N ASN A 52 -13.23 -5.07 -2.15
CA ASN A 52 -12.10 -4.77 -1.29
C ASN A 52 -12.53 -4.79 0.18
N VAL A 53 -11.62 -5.24 1.02
CA VAL A 53 -11.79 -5.31 2.47
C VAL A 53 -11.12 -4.09 3.09
N HIS A 54 -11.84 -3.39 3.96
CA HIS A 54 -11.26 -2.34 4.79
C HIS A 54 -10.42 -2.99 5.91
N LEU A 55 -9.11 -2.76 5.86
CA LEU A 55 -8.15 -3.32 6.83
C LEU A 55 -8.08 -2.51 8.13
N GLY A 56 -8.40 -1.23 8.06
CA GLY A 56 -8.24 -0.28 9.15
C GLY A 56 -7.53 0.99 8.67
N LYS A 57 -6.93 1.72 9.61
CA LYS A 57 -6.31 3.02 9.36
C LYS A 57 -4.83 3.05 9.69
N ILE A 58 -4.07 3.81 8.92
CA ILE A 58 -2.71 4.26 9.25
C ILE A 58 -2.67 5.78 9.21
N LEU A 59 -2.22 6.44 10.29
CA LEU A 59 -2.14 7.91 10.32
C LEU A 59 -3.45 8.59 9.88
N ASP A 60 -4.59 8.03 10.30
CA ASP A 60 -5.97 8.42 9.94
C ASP A 60 -6.39 8.19 8.48
N CYS A 61 -5.54 7.59 7.64
CA CYS A 61 -5.84 7.21 6.26
C CYS A 61 -6.41 5.78 6.21
N ASP A 62 -7.53 5.59 5.51
CA ASP A 62 -8.15 4.28 5.33
C ASP A 62 -7.29 3.39 4.42
N VAL A 63 -7.16 2.10 4.77
CA VAL A 63 -6.40 1.11 4.00
C VAL A 63 -7.33 -0.01 3.52
N PHE A 64 -7.34 -0.25 2.21
CA PHE A 64 -8.12 -1.27 1.56
C PHE A 64 -7.22 -2.32 0.90
N ILE A 65 -7.71 -3.54 0.76
CA ILE A 65 -7.02 -4.63 0.05
C ILE A 65 -8.05 -5.47 -0.71
N ASP A 66 -7.64 -6.09 -1.82
CA ASP A 66 -8.49 -7.08 -2.49
C ASP A 66 -8.82 -8.27 -1.55
N LYS A 67 -10.07 -8.75 -1.59
CA LYS A 67 -10.55 -9.85 -0.73
C LYS A 67 -9.77 -11.15 -0.91
N GLU A 68 -9.24 -11.43 -2.09
CA GLU A 68 -8.43 -12.62 -2.31
C GLU A 68 -7.06 -12.49 -1.64
N GLN A 69 -6.40 -11.34 -1.80
CA GLN A 69 -5.16 -11.04 -1.10
C GLN A 69 -5.37 -11.05 0.43
N TYR A 70 -6.49 -10.50 0.90
CA TYR A 70 -6.84 -10.51 2.32
C TYR A 70 -6.81 -11.91 2.95
N LYS A 71 -7.23 -12.95 2.22
CA LYS A 71 -7.24 -14.34 2.73
C LYS A 71 -5.84 -14.78 3.18
N TYR A 72 -4.80 -14.28 2.52
CA TYR A 72 -3.40 -14.59 2.83
C TYR A 72 -2.85 -13.65 3.90
N PHE A 73 -3.10 -12.35 3.80
CA PHE A 73 -2.53 -11.35 4.71
C PHE A 73 -3.21 -11.26 6.08
N LYS A 74 -4.44 -11.78 6.26
CA LYS A 74 -5.24 -11.64 7.51
C LYS A 74 -4.54 -12.10 8.79
N SER A 75 -3.52 -12.97 8.68
CA SER A 75 -2.76 -13.56 9.79
C SER A 75 -1.34 -12.99 9.93
N TYR A 76 -0.97 -11.99 9.13
CA TYR A 76 0.36 -11.42 9.10
C TYR A 76 0.33 -9.91 9.30
N ASP A 77 1.44 -9.37 9.78
CA ASP A 77 1.64 -7.93 9.82
C ASP A 77 1.81 -7.40 8.40
N ILE A 78 1.17 -6.27 8.12
CA ILE A 78 1.31 -5.49 6.89
C ILE A 78 2.05 -4.22 7.28
N ILE A 79 3.23 -4.03 6.71
CA ILE A 79 4.09 -2.87 6.93
C ILE A 79 4.13 -2.09 5.62
N ILE A 80 3.59 -0.87 5.62
CA ILE A 80 3.70 0.05 4.49
C ILE A 80 5.00 0.82 4.64
N ASP A 81 5.85 0.73 3.62
CA ASP A 81 7.14 1.40 3.54
C ASP A 81 7.18 2.33 2.32
N ALA A 82 8.08 3.30 2.29
CA ALA A 82 8.25 4.23 1.18
C ALA A 82 9.69 4.21 0.70
N GLN A 83 9.88 3.99 -0.60
CA GLN A 83 11.19 3.87 -1.21
C GLN A 83 11.34 4.89 -2.34
N LYS A 84 12.52 5.49 -2.46
CA LYS A 84 12.85 6.33 -3.60
C LYS A 84 12.97 5.45 -4.84
N THR A 85 12.32 5.85 -5.92
CA THR A 85 12.39 5.13 -7.19
C THR A 85 12.46 6.09 -8.36
N LEU A 86 13.20 5.70 -9.39
CA LEU A 86 13.20 6.36 -10.70
C LEU A 86 12.13 5.76 -11.62
N SER A 87 11.49 4.66 -11.20
CA SER A 87 10.45 3.98 -11.96
C SER A 87 9.07 4.51 -11.57
N HIS A 88 8.30 4.91 -12.57
CA HIS A 88 6.91 5.34 -12.41
C HIS A 88 5.91 4.16 -12.45
N GLY A 89 6.32 2.96 -12.04
CA GLY A 89 5.53 1.72 -12.16
C GLY A 89 4.12 1.82 -11.56
N ASN A 90 3.92 2.72 -10.60
CA ASN A 90 2.63 3.03 -9.98
C ASN A 90 2.10 4.40 -10.42
N SER A 91 2.03 4.68 -11.73
CA SER A 91 1.79 6.03 -12.28
C SER A 91 0.52 6.76 -11.80
N PHE A 92 -0.40 6.07 -11.14
CA PHE A 92 -1.65 6.62 -10.59
C PHE A 92 -1.56 6.97 -9.10
N SER A 93 -0.45 6.66 -8.43
CA SER A 93 -0.26 6.88 -7.00
C SER A 93 0.34 8.26 -6.74
N LEU A 94 -0.18 8.98 -5.73
CA LEU A 94 0.19 10.38 -5.47
C LEU A 94 1.69 10.59 -5.21
N GLU A 95 2.38 9.63 -4.58
CA GLU A 95 3.79 9.77 -4.23
C GLU A 95 4.76 9.72 -5.42
N VAL A 96 4.29 9.23 -6.57
CA VAL A 96 5.14 9.04 -7.75
C VAL A 96 5.62 10.38 -8.30
N GLU A 97 4.81 11.44 -8.21
CA GLU A 97 5.21 12.80 -8.61
C GLU A 97 6.35 13.35 -7.74
N HIS A 98 6.57 12.76 -6.57
CA HIS A 98 7.63 13.13 -5.63
C HIS A 98 8.84 12.16 -5.68
N GLY A 99 8.86 11.21 -6.62
CA GLY A 99 9.98 10.28 -6.82
C GLY A 99 10.02 9.14 -5.80
N TYR A 100 8.87 8.78 -5.22
CA TYR A 100 8.73 7.67 -4.29
C TYR A 100 7.78 6.60 -4.83
N SER A 101 7.78 5.44 -4.16
CA SER A 101 6.77 4.38 -4.30
C SER A 101 6.51 3.78 -2.93
N PHE A 102 5.23 3.59 -2.61
CA PHE A 102 4.83 2.84 -1.42
C PHE A 102 4.84 1.33 -1.67
N VAL A 103 5.58 0.61 -0.84
CA VAL A 103 5.73 -0.85 -0.93
C VAL A 103 5.13 -1.53 0.30
N VAL A 104 4.58 -2.73 0.10
CA VAL A 104 4.03 -3.53 1.20
C VAL A 104 5.00 -4.62 1.59
N ASN A 105 5.49 -4.54 2.83
CA ASN A 105 6.30 -5.56 3.45
C ASN A 105 5.46 -6.41 4.40
N SER A 106 5.67 -7.73 4.39
CA SER A 106 5.03 -8.65 5.33
C SER A 106 5.91 -9.85 5.62
N SER A 107 5.76 -10.45 6.80
CA SER A 107 6.37 -11.75 7.10
C SER A 107 5.87 -12.87 6.18
N LEU A 108 4.68 -12.71 5.57
CA LEU A 108 4.18 -13.58 4.50
C LEU A 108 5.20 -13.69 3.35
N CYS A 109 5.83 -12.57 2.99
CA CYS A 109 6.76 -12.46 1.88
C CYS A 109 8.05 -13.28 2.08
N LYS A 110 8.38 -13.62 3.33
CA LYS A 110 9.52 -14.48 3.66
C LYS A 110 9.25 -15.96 3.41
N ASN A 111 7.99 -16.34 3.22
CA ASN A 111 7.60 -17.70 2.88
C ASN A 111 7.68 -17.90 1.36
N LEU A 112 8.51 -18.85 0.93
CA LEU A 112 8.75 -19.20 -0.48
C LEU A 112 7.44 -19.47 -1.25
N GLU A 113 6.45 -20.09 -0.61
CA GLU A 113 5.14 -20.40 -1.22
C GLU A 113 4.35 -19.14 -1.59
N PHE A 114 4.56 -18.05 -0.86
CA PHE A 114 3.83 -16.79 -0.98
C PHE A 114 4.68 -15.64 -1.53
N SER A 115 5.94 -15.91 -1.90
CA SER A 115 6.88 -14.93 -2.45
C SER A 115 6.31 -14.17 -3.65
N LYS A 116 5.56 -14.86 -4.52
CA LYS A 116 4.85 -14.29 -5.68
C LYS A 116 3.89 -13.14 -5.34
N PHE A 117 3.38 -13.08 -4.11
CA PHE A 117 2.49 -12.01 -3.66
C PHE A 117 3.24 -10.78 -3.16
N CYS A 118 4.57 -10.80 -3.10
CA CYS A 118 5.37 -9.73 -2.51
C CYS A 118 6.54 -9.27 -3.40
N VAL A 119 6.56 -9.69 -4.68
CA VAL A 119 7.70 -9.45 -5.57
C VAL A 119 7.76 -7.98 -5.97
N ILE A 120 8.47 -7.16 -5.20
CA ILE A 120 9.08 -5.95 -5.75
C ILE A 120 10.28 -6.47 -6.55
N GLY A 121 10.25 -6.30 -7.87
CA GLY A 121 11.39 -6.59 -8.74
C GLY A 121 12.62 -5.80 -8.33
#